data_AF-A0A2P5YB22-F1
#
_entry.id   AF-A0A2P5YB22-F1
#
_cell.length_a   1.000
_cell.length_b   1.000
_cell.length_c   1.000
_cell.angle_alpha   90.00
_cell.angle_beta   90.00
_cell.angle_gamma   90.00
#
_symmetry.space_group_name_H-M   'P 1'
#
loop_
_entity.id
_entity.type
_entity.pdbx_description
1 polymer ?
#
loop_
_entity_poly.entity_id
_entity_poly.type
_entity_poly.pdbx_seq_one_letter_code
_entity_poly.pdbx_strand_id
1 'polypeptide(L)'
;MSRNVYSKGCLAALDTAEKSTGSGGKKKGPAQFRVYNLGNTSPVPVSDLVSILERLLKVDAKRNVMKLPQNGDVRFTHANISLAQRELGYKPSTDLQTGMKKFVRWYLSYYSGGNKAAG
;
A
#
# COMPACT_ATOMS: atom_id res chain seq x y z
N MET A 1 12.75 -2.23 -31.52
CA MET A 1 13.08 -3.10 -30.37
C MET A 1 12.09 -2.83 -29.25
N SER A 2 11.15 -3.74 -29.06
CA SER A 2 9.99 -3.60 -28.18
C SER A 2 10.42 -3.70 -26.71
N ARG A 3 10.18 -2.64 -25.93
CA ARG A 3 10.30 -2.68 -24.47
C ARG A 3 9.06 -3.40 -23.94
N ASN A 4 9.21 -4.66 -23.56
CA ASN A 4 8.17 -5.38 -22.85
C ASN A 4 7.98 -4.73 -21.47
N VAL A 5 6.85 -4.05 -21.32
CA VAL A 5 6.35 -3.53 -20.05
C VAL A 5 5.60 -4.68 -19.38
N TYR A 6 6.29 -5.44 -18.51
CA TYR A 6 5.64 -6.41 -17.65
C TYR A 6 5.40 -5.80 -16.27
N SER A 7 4.16 -5.42 -15.99
CA SER A 7 3.66 -5.21 -14.63
C SER A 7 2.49 -6.15 -14.37
N LYS A 8 2.77 -7.45 -14.32
CA LYS A 8 1.87 -8.46 -13.75
C LYS A 8 2.67 -9.50 -12.99
N GLY A 9 2.65 -9.38 -11.66
CA GLY A 9 2.74 -10.52 -10.74
C GLY A 9 4.09 -11.19 -10.53
N CYS A 10 5.23 -10.61 -10.93
CA CYS A 10 6.55 -11.22 -10.70
C CYS A 10 7.37 -10.44 -9.67
N LEU A 11 7.95 -11.18 -8.72
CA LEU A 11 8.92 -10.72 -7.74
C LEU A 11 10.14 -10.14 -8.46
N ALA A 12 10.20 -8.81 -8.62
CA ALA A 12 11.35 -8.12 -9.19
C ALA A 12 12.69 -8.45 -8.48
N ALA A 13 12.62 -8.92 -7.24
CA ALA A 13 13.77 -9.42 -6.50
C ALA A 13 14.49 -10.59 -7.21
N LEU A 14 13.76 -11.43 -7.96
CA LEU A 14 14.34 -12.56 -8.71
C LEU A 14 14.98 -12.11 -10.02
N ASP A 15 14.40 -11.10 -10.68
CA ASP A 15 14.91 -10.57 -11.95
C ASP A 15 16.26 -9.84 -11.78
N THR A 16 16.54 -9.35 -10.57
CA THR A 16 17.79 -8.66 -10.23
C THR A 16 18.70 -9.46 -9.30
N ALA A 17 18.38 -10.72 -8.99
CA ALA A 17 19.19 -11.54 -8.10
C ALA A 17 20.43 -12.06 -8.85
N GLU A 18 21.62 -11.69 -8.40
CA GLU A 18 22.85 -12.35 -8.85
C GLU A 18 23.33 -13.37 -7.78
N LYS A 19 24.46 -14.03 -8.08
CA LYS A 19 25.04 -15.05 -7.21
C LYS A 19 25.41 -14.44 -5.85
N SER A 20 25.22 -15.22 -4.79
CA SER A 20 25.65 -14.88 -3.43
C SER A 20 27.07 -14.32 -3.42
N THR A 21 27.30 -13.24 -2.68
CA THR A 21 28.63 -12.62 -2.50
C THR A 21 29.57 -13.47 -1.63
N GLY A 22 29.23 -14.74 -1.36
CA GLY A 22 30.00 -15.61 -0.48
C GLY A 22 29.53 -17.07 -0.50
N SER A 23 30.31 -17.95 0.12
CA SER A 23 30.04 -19.39 0.26
C SER A 23 30.34 -19.86 1.69
N GLY A 24 29.71 -20.97 2.13
CA GLY A 24 29.95 -21.56 3.44
C GLY A 24 29.67 -20.65 4.64
N GLY A 25 28.68 -19.75 4.51
CA GLY A 25 28.30 -18.81 5.57
C GLY A 25 29.15 -17.53 5.69
N LYS A 26 30.22 -17.37 4.88
CA LYS A 26 31.08 -16.19 4.90
C LYS A 26 30.73 -15.23 3.75
N LYS A 27 30.34 -13.99 4.08
CA LYS A 27 30.05 -12.92 3.09
C LYS A 27 31.35 -12.25 2.62
N LYS A 28 31.53 -12.02 1.32
CA LYS A 28 32.66 -11.24 0.75
C LYS A 28 32.26 -9.83 0.27
N GLY A 29 31.00 -9.45 0.45
CA GLY A 29 30.47 -8.13 0.10
C GLY A 29 29.02 -7.93 0.55
N PRO A 30 28.45 -6.73 0.39
CA PRO A 30 27.05 -6.43 0.72
C PRO A 30 26.09 -7.40 0.01
N ALA A 31 24.97 -7.73 0.67
CA ALA A 31 23.93 -8.53 0.03
C ALA A 31 23.28 -7.73 -1.10
N GLN A 32 22.97 -8.38 -2.22
CA GLN A 32 22.45 -7.72 -3.42
C GLN A 32 20.96 -7.36 -3.36
N PHE A 33 20.31 -7.60 -2.23
CA PHE A 33 18.90 -7.32 -2.07
C PHE A 33 18.66 -5.82 -1.99
N ARG A 34 17.70 -5.34 -2.78
CA ARG A 34 17.26 -3.94 -2.78
C ARG A 34 15.99 -3.81 -1.95
N VAL A 35 15.92 -2.77 -1.15
CA VAL A 35 14.72 -2.42 -0.36
C VAL A 35 13.96 -1.35 -1.11
N TYR A 36 12.69 -1.59 -1.40
CA TYR A 36 11.82 -0.66 -2.10
C TYR A 36 10.67 -0.24 -1.19
N ASN A 37 10.47 1.07 -1.04
CA ASN A 37 9.25 1.58 -0.45
C ASN A 37 8.14 1.56 -1.51
N LEU A 38 7.04 0.89 -1.20
CA LEU A 38 5.82 0.92 -1.98
C LEU A 38 4.75 1.65 -1.16
N GLY A 39 4.13 2.65 -1.76
CA GLY A 39 3.09 3.44 -1.08
C GLY A 39 2.72 4.65 -1.88
N ASN A 40 1.92 5.53 -1.26
CA ASN A 40 1.61 6.84 -1.78
C ASN A 40 2.70 7.84 -1.36
N THR A 41 2.94 8.84 -2.21
CA THR A 41 3.93 9.91 -1.97
C THR A 41 3.33 11.10 -1.22
N SER A 42 2.01 11.17 -1.12
CA SER A 42 1.31 12.31 -0.51
C SER A 42 0.56 11.87 0.75
N PRO A 43 0.93 12.38 1.94
CA PRO A 43 0.16 12.18 3.16
C PRO A 43 -1.28 12.68 3.00
N VAL A 44 -2.23 11.98 3.60
CA VAL A 44 -3.63 12.43 3.68
C VAL A 44 -4.07 12.41 5.14
N PRO A 45 -4.68 13.50 5.66
CA PRO A 45 -5.23 13.53 7.01
C PRO A 45 -6.31 12.47 7.24
N VAL A 46 -6.38 11.95 8.47
CA VAL A 46 -7.46 11.03 8.89
C VAL A 46 -8.84 11.68 8.76
N SER A 47 -8.95 13.00 8.98
CA SER A 47 -10.19 13.75 8.80
C SER A 47 -10.75 13.64 7.37
N ASP A 48 -9.87 13.65 6.37
CA ASP A 48 -10.26 13.60 4.96
C ASP A 48 -10.73 12.19 4.60
N LEU A 49 -10.04 11.16 5.14
CA LEU A 49 -10.47 9.77 5.03
C LEU A 49 -11.87 9.56 5.60
N VAL A 50 -12.14 10.07 6.81
CA VAL A 50 -13.47 9.99 7.45
C VAL A 50 -14.52 10.72 6.62
N SER A 51 -14.20 11.92 6.12
CA SER A 51 -15.14 12.71 5.29
C SER A 51 -15.48 12.00 3.97
N ILE A 52 -14.51 11.29 3.37
CA ILE A 52 -14.76 10.46 2.19
C ILE A 52 -15.72 9.31 2.54
N LEU A 53 -15.55 8.65 3.68
CA LEU A 53 -16.42 7.58 4.14
C LEU A 53 -17.84 8.05 4.40
N GLU A 54 -18.03 9.16 5.10
CA GLU A 54 -19.35 9.75 5.40
C GLU A 54 -20.12 10.01 4.10
N ARG A 55 -19.46 10.60 3.09
CA ARG A 55 -20.06 10.82 1.76
C ARG A 55 -20.39 9.53 1.02
N LEU A 56 -19.53 8.52 1.08
CA LEU A 56 -19.74 7.24 0.40
C LEU A 56 -20.85 6.41 1.04
N LEU A 57 -20.97 6.47 2.37
CA LEU A 57 -21.94 5.72 3.17
C LEU A 57 -23.24 6.49 3.42
N LYS A 58 -23.24 7.80 3.17
CA LYS A 58 -24.35 8.74 3.46
C LYS A 58 -24.77 8.75 4.93
N VAL A 59 -23.79 8.61 5.83
CA VAL A 59 -24.00 8.61 7.28
C VAL A 59 -22.83 9.34 7.94
N ASP A 60 -23.13 10.22 8.87
CA ASP A 60 -22.12 10.95 9.63
C ASP A 60 -21.44 10.06 10.68
N ALA A 61 -20.12 10.19 10.80
CA ALA A 61 -19.36 9.42 11.78
C ALA A 61 -19.56 10.03 13.18
N LYS A 62 -19.74 9.16 14.19
CA LYS A 62 -19.62 9.58 15.58
C LYS A 62 -18.13 9.73 15.92
N ARG A 63 -17.61 10.96 15.85
CA ARG A 63 -16.18 11.24 16.02
C ARG A 63 -15.83 11.40 17.51
N ASN A 64 -14.90 10.59 17.99
CA ASN A 64 -14.23 10.78 19.28
C ASN A 64 -12.77 11.15 19.02
N VAL A 65 -12.45 12.45 19.08
CA VAL A 65 -11.10 12.94 18.79
C VAL A 65 -10.23 12.83 20.04
N MET A 66 -9.19 12.01 19.97
CA MET A 66 -8.22 11.83 21.03
C MET A 66 -6.88 12.48 20.66
N LYS A 67 -6.10 12.88 21.67
CA LYS A 67 -4.71 13.28 21.45
C LYS A 67 -3.91 12.06 21.00
N LEU A 68 -3.04 12.25 20.01
CA LEU A 68 -2.13 11.21 19.55
C LEU A 68 -1.34 10.66 20.77
N PRO A 69 -1.32 9.34 21.01
CA PRO A 69 -0.48 8.75 22.04
C PRO A 69 0.98 9.18 21.87
N GLN A 70 1.68 9.43 22.97
CA GLN A 70 3.10 9.82 22.92
C GLN A 70 4.02 8.69 22.44
N ASN A 71 3.55 7.44 22.47
CA ASN A 71 4.32 6.28 22.11
C ASN A 71 3.89 5.70 20.75
N GLY A 72 4.83 5.64 19.80
CA GLY A 72 4.70 4.80 18.60
C GLY A 72 3.99 5.41 17.40
N ASP A 73 3.12 6.42 17.59
CA ASP A 73 2.44 7.08 16.47
C ASP A 73 3.27 8.22 15.87
N VAL A 74 3.39 8.19 14.55
CA VAL A 74 4.09 9.20 13.74
C VAL A 74 3.09 10.17 13.15
N ARG A 75 3.38 11.48 13.21
CA ARG A 75 2.46 12.54 12.73
C ARG A 75 2.20 12.48 11.23
N PHE A 76 3.21 12.09 10.45
CA PHE A 76 3.13 12.00 9.00
C PHE A 76 3.98 10.83 8.52
N THR A 77 3.44 10.04 7.60
CA THR A 77 4.18 9.03 6.85
C THR A 77 3.92 9.22 5.37
N HIS A 78 4.96 9.07 4.57
CA HIS A 78 4.86 8.98 3.11
C HIS A 78 5.97 8.09 2.60
N ALA A 79 5.72 7.39 1.49
CA ALA A 79 6.71 6.54 0.88
C ALA A 79 7.57 7.38 -0.07
N ASN A 80 8.90 7.39 0.14
CA ASN A 80 9.81 7.78 -0.94
C ASN A 80 9.92 6.62 -1.94
N ILE A 81 9.23 6.75 -3.07
CA ILE A 81 9.12 5.71 -4.10
C ILE A 81 10.12 5.88 -5.25
N SER A 82 11.07 6.82 -5.15
CA SER A 82 11.98 7.18 -6.27
C SER A 82 12.72 5.95 -6.82
N LEU A 83 13.14 5.05 -5.94
CA LEU A 83 13.83 3.81 -6.30
C LEU A 83 12.90 2.82 -7.02
N ALA A 84 11.68 2.64 -6.51
CA ALA A 84 10.68 1.76 -7.12
C ALA A 84 10.20 2.29 -8.47
N GLN A 85 10.03 3.60 -8.61
CA GLN A 85 9.69 4.26 -9.88
C GLN A 85 10.76 4.00 -10.94
N ARG A 86 12.02 4.24 -10.60
CA ARG A 86 13.14 4.12 -11.55
C ARG A 86 13.37 2.68 -11.99
N GLU A 87 13.34 1.73 -11.05
CA GLU A 87 13.81 0.37 -11.31
C GLU A 87 12.69 -0.61 -11.62
N LEU A 88 11.48 -0.38 -11.09
CA LEU A 88 10.32 -1.26 -11.29
C LEU A 88 9.24 -0.64 -12.18
N GLY A 89 9.41 0.62 -12.60
CA GLY A 89 8.34 1.38 -13.25
C GLY A 89 7.12 1.57 -12.34
N TYR A 90 7.28 1.44 -11.02
CA TYR A 90 6.17 1.52 -10.07
C TYR A 90 5.51 2.89 -10.12
N LYS A 91 4.25 2.94 -10.55
CA LYS A 91 3.47 4.16 -10.69
C LYS A 91 2.07 3.95 -10.10
N PRO A 92 1.86 4.25 -8.81
CA PRO A 92 0.54 4.12 -8.20
C PRO A 92 -0.41 5.11 -8.88
N SER A 93 -1.55 4.61 -9.36
CA SER A 93 -2.52 5.41 -10.13
C SER A 93 -3.91 5.46 -9.49
N THR A 94 -4.13 4.74 -8.39
CA THR A 94 -5.39 4.76 -7.67
C THR A 94 -5.32 5.86 -6.61
N ASP A 95 -6.07 6.94 -6.81
CA ASP A 95 -6.25 7.97 -5.78
C ASP A 95 -7.07 7.43 -4.58
N LEU A 96 -7.01 8.17 -3.47
CA LEU A 96 -7.68 7.76 -2.24
C LEU A 96 -9.19 7.59 -2.42
N GLN A 97 -9.86 8.53 -3.10
CA GLN A 97 -11.31 8.49 -3.26
C GLN A 97 -11.76 7.28 -4.06
N THR A 98 -11.04 6.94 -5.13
CA THR A 98 -11.26 5.78 -5.97
C THR A 98 -11.03 4.49 -5.19
N GLY A 99 -9.93 4.41 -4.42
CA GLY A 99 -9.63 3.29 -3.53
C GLY A 99 -10.73 3.07 -2.49
N MET A 100 -11.15 4.14 -1.81
CA MET A 100 -12.20 4.10 -0.79
C MET A 100 -13.56 3.68 -1.35
N LYS A 101 -13.93 4.14 -2.55
CA LYS A 101 -15.16 3.71 -3.21
C LYS A 101 -15.16 2.20 -3.51
N LYS A 102 -14.03 1.67 -3.96
CA LYS A 102 -13.87 0.22 -4.18
C LYS A 102 -13.92 -0.55 -2.87
N PHE A 103 -13.27 -0.05 -1.83
CA PHE A 103 -13.26 -0.65 -0.50
C PHE A 103 -14.67 -0.72 0.11
N VAL A 104 -15.42 0.38 0.13
CA VAL A 104 -16.80 0.42 0.68
C VAL A 104 -17.70 -0.58 -0.04
N ARG A 105 -17.61 -0.65 -1.38
CA ARG A 105 -18.38 -1.62 -2.17
C ARG A 105 -18.06 -3.06 -1.77
N TRP A 106 -16.78 -3.39 -1.67
CA TRP A 106 -16.34 -4.71 -1.24
C TRP A 106 -16.83 -5.02 0.18
N TYR A 107 -16.66 -4.09 1.12
CA TYR A 107 -17.04 -4.26 2.51
C TYR A 107 -18.54 -4.55 2.67
N LEU A 108 -19.39 -3.72 2.06
CA LEU A 108 -20.84 -3.93 2.10
C LEU A 108 -21.23 -5.25 1.44
N SER A 109 -20.64 -5.59 0.28
CA SER A 109 -20.90 -6.87 -0.38
C SER A 109 -20.52 -8.07 0.50
N TYR A 110 -19.39 -7.99 1.21
CA TYR A 110 -18.88 -9.07 2.05
C TYR A 110 -19.78 -9.30 3.28
N TYR A 111 -20.17 -8.22 3.97
CA TYR A 111 -20.95 -8.32 5.21
C TYR A 111 -22.46 -8.41 4.99
N SER A 112 -23.01 -7.96 3.85
CA SER A 112 -24.43 -8.16 3.52
C SER A 112 -24.77 -9.60 3.10
N GLY A 113 -23.76 -10.43 2.80
CA GLY A 113 -23.94 -11.85 2.46
C GLY A 113 -24.19 -12.79 3.66
N GLY A 114 -23.97 -12.32 4.89
CA GLY A 114 -24.11 -13.13 6.12
C GLY A 114 -25.55 -13.39 6.58
N ASN A 115 -26.56 -12.76 5.95
CA ASN A 115 -27.98 -12.89 6.29
C ASN A 115 -28.76 -13.86 5.37
N LYS A 116 -28.09 -14.72 4.60
CA LYS A 116 -28.74 -15.72 3.73
C LYS A 116 -28.37 -17.17 4.06
N ALA A 117 -28.23 -17.49 5.34
CA ALA A 117 -28.12 -18.88 5.82
C ALA A 117 -28.69 -19.02 7.24
N ALA A 118 -29.93 -18.58 7.44
CA ALA A 118 -30.74 -18.91 8.61
C ALA A 118 -32.21 -18.60 8.27
N GLY A 119 -32.82 -19.51 7.52
CA GLY A 119 -34.23 -19.53 7.16
C GLY A 119 -34.62 -20.96 6.86
#